data_AF-A0AB39R4S8-F1
#
_entry.id   AF-A0AB39R4S8-F1
#
_cell.length_a   1.000
_cell.length_b   1.000
_cell.length_c   1.000
_cell.angle_alpha   90.00
_cell.angle_beta   90.00
_cell.angle_gamma   90.00
#
_symmetry.space_group_name_H-M   'P 1'
#
loop_
_entity.id
_entity.type
_entity.pdbx_description
1 polymer ?
#
loop_
_entity_poly.entity_id
_entity_poly.type
_entity_poly.pdbx_seq_one_letter_code
_entity_poly.pdbx_strand_id
1 'polypeptide(L)'
;MNSPRHHQRPFAHDPARWEKEHARAQRTGHFQDSTCQAACELVLVYERTPWGWLAWTVPGDGSPPEIPHQIGVLAPAATRMQRLAVRCLTRRTAWRIAADTALGSLRCSTAAVALVSLLIGLFALSHGAPAEIALPSMLLVPLLAEHLPDRLDDHARAYVRSAEGDSACRYMQRIAALHTSLIQAADGSDRYQLRRSAEIGHNLLWDAAGLLQTQDTRSASADLIACERLMLQLAHEVAEILKHTAQETSDADQASGSARPSGSAGTAPATHPAPRHRANPLLQKGIFPMLQPDPSRAVRSADVYLLFAHEPYHPAGVQEINTTVVASSSLLHHRVRQPDGARIHRLLVRGRRPGEIVPLSTLTHELDGGARWPEVGDWEAVTTDLLQLVRDNDCDALNLSLPDIERALACAGPHSEVRVIDPTSGAHHTYGPADRIEVLIEVGRHLAWAEAGSPLWPGDDLLAPLD
;
A
#
# COMPACT_ATOMS: atom_id res chain seq x y z
N MET A 1 28.56 -7.74 9.37
CA MET A 1 27.63 -7.29 8.32
C MET A 1 27.86 -5.80 8.13
N ASN A 2 28.33 -5.37 6.95
CA ASN A 2 28.45 -3.95 6.62
C ASN A 2 27.04 -3.36 6.54
N SER A 3 26.69 -2.41 7.41
CA SER A 3 25.43 -1.68 7.27
C SER A 3 25.34 -1.03 5.89
N PRO A 4 24.22 -1.18 5.16
CA PRO A 4 24.06 -0.55 3.86
C PRO A 4 24.12 0.97 4.02
N ARG A 5 25.19 1.59 3.51
CA ARG A 5 25.47 3.05 3.62
C ARG A 5 24.62 3.90 2.65
N HIS A 6 23.48 3.40 2.20
CA HIS A 6 22.94 3.80 0.90
C HIS A 6 22.35 5.21 0.77
N HIS A 7 22.29 6.04 1.83
CA HIS A 7 21.82 7.43 1.70
C HIS A 7 22.57 8.44 2.58
N GLN A 8 23.81 8.19 2.98
CA GLN A 8 24.56 9.11 3.86
C GLN A 8 24.99 10.43 3.19
N ARG A 9 24.77 10.58 1.88
CA ARG A 9 25.20 11.76 1.12
C ARG A 9 24.16 12.12 0.06
N PRO A 10 24.02 13.41 -0.29
CA PRO A 10 23.18 13.84 -1.40
C PRO A 10 23.61 13.16 -2.69
N PHE A 11 22.63 12.75 -3.49
CA PHE A 11 22.84 12.15 -4.80
C PHE A 11 23.82 10.97 -4.75
N ALA A 12 23.56 10.00 -3.86
CA ALA A 12 24.45 8.85 -3.65
C ALA A 12 24.81 8.08 -4.94
N HIS A 13 23.97 8.17 -5.96
CA HIS A 13 24.16 7.53 -7.27
C HIS A 13 24.84 8.45 -8.32
N ASP A 14 24.93 9.75 -8.07
CA ASP A 14 25.52 10.75 -8.99
C ASP A 14 26.18 11.90 -8.19
N PRO A 15 27.39 11.69 -7.61
CA PRO A 15 28.08 12.70 -6.81
C PRO A 15 28.38 14.00 -7.59
N ALA A 16 28.60 13.91 -8.91
CA ALA A 16 28.86 15.08 -9.76
C ALA A 16 27.65 16.03 -9.81
N ARG A 17 26.44 15.50 -9.60
CA ARG A 17 25.23 16.33 -9.50
C ARG A 17 25.22 17.21 -8.26
N TRP A 18 25.75 16.75 -7.13
CA TRP A 18 25.90 17.58 -5.94
C TRP A 18 26.79 18.79 -6.23
N GLU A 19 27.96 18.57 -6.84
CA GLU A 19 28.89 19.65 -7.19
C GLU A 19 28.23 20.69 -8.12
N LYS A 20 27.43 20.24 -9.09
CA LYS A 20 26.70 21.12 -10.01
C LYS A 20 25.63 21.96 -9.30
N GLU A 21 24.83 21.36 -8.43
CA GLU A 21 23.78 22.08 -7.69
C GLU A 21 24.41 23.02 -6.63
N HIS A 22 25.49 22.58 -5.97
CA HIS A 22 26.28 23.43 -5.07
C HIS A 22 26.88 24.64 -5.80
N ALA A 23 27.56 24.44 -6.94
CA ALA A 23 28.10 25.54 -7.75
C ALA A 23 27.01 26.48 -8.30
N ARG A 24 25.80 25.96 -8.53
CA ARG A 24 24.64 26.77 -8.89
C ARG A 24 24.19 27.63 -7.70
N ALA A 25 24.03 27.04 -6.51
CA ALA A 25 23.67 27.73 -5.29
C ALA A 25 24.66 28.86 -4.94
N GLN A 26 25.97 28.59 -5.09
CA GLN A 26 27.04 29.58 -4.91
C GLN A 26 26.90 30.77 -5.88
N ARG A 27 26.67 30.51 -7.17
CA ARG A 27 26.50 31.57 -8.18
C ARG A 27 25.27 32.45 -7.95
N THR A 28 24.22 31.90 -7.35
CA THR A 28 23.01 32.66 -7.02
C THR A 28 23.12 33.45 -5.70
N GLY A 29 24.21 33.29 -4.94
CA GLY A 29 24.49 34.11 -3.75
C GLY A 29 23.64 33.79 -2.52
N HIS A 30 23.00 32.61 -2.48
CA HIS A 30 22.05 32.26 -1.43
C HIS A 30 22.63 31.35 -0.32
N PHE A 31 23.95 31.25 -0.16
CA PHE A 31 24.55 30.30 0.78
C PHE A 31 24.56 30.82 2.22
N GLN A 32 24.46 29.89 3.18
CA GLN A 32 24.61 30.18 4.60
C GLN A 32 26.11 30.19 4.95
N ASP A 33 26.66 31.37 5.22
CA ASP A 33 27.97 31.50 5.86
C ASP A 33 27.81 31.58 7.39
N SER A 34 28.84 31.19 8.12
CA SER A 34 29.02 31.40 9.56
C SER A 34 28.82 32.86 10.01
N THR A 35 28.91 33.82 9.08
CA THR A 35 28.70 35.26 9.29
C THR A 35 27.26 35.72 9.06
N CYS A 36 26.39 34.86 8.51
CA CYS A 36 25.01 35.18 8.18
C CYS A 36 24.15 35.18 9.46
N GLN A 37 23.65 36.36 9.85
CA GLN A 37 22.67 36.48 10.95
C GLN A 37 21.39 35.68 10.62
N ALA A 38 20.59 35.36 11.64
CA ALA A 38 19.42 34.45 11.63
C ALA A 38 18.33 34.71 10.56
N ALA A 39 18.48 35.71 9.71
CA ALA A 39 17.59 36.04 8.60
C ALA A 39 18.02 35.44 7.24
N CYS A 40 19.14 34.70 7.16
CA CYS A 40 19.57 34.12 5.90
C CYS A 40 18.74 32.88 5.51
N GLU A 41 18.17 32.97 4.31
CA GLU A 41 17.30 31.96 3.72
C GLU A 41 18.08 30.68 3.40
N LEU A 42 17.58 29.51 3.82
CA LEU A 42 18.22 28.24 3.56
C LEU A 42 18.07 27.83 2.10
N VAL A 43 19.19 27.64 1.38
CA VAL A 43 19.15 27.00 0.06
C VAL A 43 18.99 25.51 0.22
N LEU A 44 17.89 25.01 -0.33
CA LEU A 44 17.58 23.60 -0.38
C LEU A 44 17.80 23.04 -1.79
N VAL A 45 18.57 21.96 -1.86
CA VAL A 45 18.74 21.15 -3.07
C VAL A 45 17.90 19.88 -2.92
N TYR A 46 17.03 19.63 -3.88
CA TYR A 46 16.09 18.52 -3.83
C TYR A 46 16.59 17.31 -4.63
N GLU A 47 16.77 16.19 -3.96
CA GLU A 47 17.01 14.88 -4.56
C GLU A 47 15.69 14.11 -4.66
N ARG A 48 15.47 13.46 -5.79
CA ARG A 48 14.25 12.69 -6.05
C ARG A 48 14.52 11.20 -5.90
N THR A 49 13.60 10.51 -5.27
CA THR A 49 13.65 9.06 -5.08
C THR A 49 12.39 8.41 -5.66
N PRO A 50 12.37 7.09 -5.90
CA PRO A 50 11.16 6.40 -6.38
C PRO A 50 9.96 6.52 -5.43
N TRP A 51 10.24 6.74 -4.14
CA TRP A 51 9.25 6.81 -3.05
C TRP A 51 8.99 8.25 -2.57
N GLY A 52 9.72 9.26 -3.04
CA GLY A 52 9.61 10.62 -2.50
C GLY A 52 10.72 11.57 -2.92
N TRP A 53 11.18 12.37 -1.97
CA TRP A 53 12.27 13.32 -2.15
C TRP A 53 13.00 13.63 -0.82
N LEU A 54 14.23 14.10 -0.96
CA LEU A 54 15.09 14.58 0.12
C LEU A 54 15.46 16.03 -0.19
N ALA A 55 15.32 16.94 0.78
CA ALA A 55 15.82 18.30 0.69
C ALA A 55 17.09 18.44 1.51
N TRP A 56 18.17 18.87 0.85
CA TRP A 56 19.49 18.99 1.42
C TRP A 56 19.84 20.47 1.57
N THR A 57 20.31 20.89 2.74
CA THR A 57 20.91 22.22 2.92
C THR A 57 22.25 22.29 2.20
N VAL A 58 22.58 23.43 1.61
CA VAL A 58 23.88 23.66 0.97
C VAL A 58 24.81 24.43 1.93
N PRO A 59 25.78 23.75 2.58
CA PRO A 59 26.70 24.42 3.50
C PRO A 59 27.64 25.37 2.74
N GLY A 60 27.99 26.51 3.35
CA GLY A 60 28.90 27.48 2.73
C GLY A 60 30.34 26.96 2.54
N ASP A 61 30.74 25.94 3.30
CA ASP A 61 32.06 25.29 3.17
C ASP A 61 32.14 24.26 2.02
N GLY A 62 31.02 24.00 1.35
CA GLY A 62 30.90 23.03 0.26
C GLY A 62 30.95 21.56 0.67
N SER A 63 30.96 21.28 1.98
CA SER A 63 30.82 19.91 2.46
C SER A 63 29.44 19.34 2.11
N PRO A 64 29.32 18.06 1.74
CA PRO A 64 28.02 17.44 1.57
C PRO A 64 27.36 17.24 2.95
N PRO A 65 26.11 17.68 3.16
CA PRO A 65 25.39 17.42 4.40
C PRO A 65 25.19 15.91 4.61
N GLU A 66 25.30 15.46 5.85
CA GLU A 66 25.08 14.04 6.20
C GLU A 66 23.60 13.69 6.36
N ILE A 67 22.79 14.69 6.74
CA ILE A 67 21.38 14.54 7.08
C ILE A 67 20.58 15.52 6.22
N PRO A 68 19.49 15.08 5.57
CA PRO A 68 18.61 15.98 4.85
C PRO A 68 17.87 16.88 5.84
N HIS A 69 17.63 18.12 5.43
CA HIS A 69 16.83 19.08 6.19
C HIS A 69 15.38 18.63 6.31
N GLN A 70 14.85 18.04 5.23
CA GLN A 70 13.48 17.56 5.15
C GLN A 70 13.39 16.33 4.24
N ILE A 71 12.55 15.37 4.62
CA ILE A 71 12.25 14.18 3.82
C ILE A 71 10.76 14.17 3.53
N GLY A 72 10.38 14.14 2.25
CA GLY A 72 9.00 13.98 1.83
C GLY A 72 8.76 12.60 1.26
N VAL A 73 7.78 11.88 1.79
CA VAL A 73 7.32 10.58 1.27
C VAL A 73 6.03 10.79 0.49
N LEU A 74 5.91 10.16 -0.68
CA LEU A 74 4.69 10.21 -1.49
C LEU A 74 3.68 9.17 -1.02
N ALA A 75 2.39 9.43 -1.25
CA ALA A 75 1.36 8.44 -0.97
C ALA A 75 1.59 7.17 -1.81
N PRO A 76 1.43 5.97 -1.24
CA PRO A 76 1.57 4.70 -1.95
C PRO A 76 0.72 4.60 -3.22
N ALA A 77 -0.53 5.07 -3.13
CA ALA A 77 -1.47 5.10 -4.23
C ALA A 77 -1.30 6.34 -5.15
N ALA A 78 -0.22 7.12 -5.03
CA ALA A 78 -0.05 8.33 -5.81
C ALA A 78 0.04 8.04 -7.31
N THR A 79 -1.00 8.45 -8.03
CA THR A 79 -1.10 8.41 -9.49
C THR A 79 0.04 9.19 -10.15
N ARG A 80 0.32 8.92 -11.43
CA ARG A 80 1.34 9.69 -12.19
C ARG A 80 1.07 11.20 -12.16
N MET A 81 -0.20 11.61 -12.20
CA MET A 81 -0.59 13.02 -12.15
C MET A 81 -0.31 13.64 -10.78
N GLN A 82 -0.59 12.93 -9.70
CA GLN A 82 -0.24 13.38 -8.34
C GLN A 82 1.28 13.48 -8.17
N ARG A 83 2.04 12.51 -8.68
CA ARG A 83 3.51 12.59 -8.69
C ARG A 83 4.01 13.80 -9.49
N LEU A 84 3.36 14.15 -10.60
CA LEU A 84 3.67 15.38 -11.37
C LEU A 84 3.31 16.65 -10.60
N ALA A 85 2.17 16.69 -9.91
CA ALA A 85 1.77 17.81 -9.08
C ALA A 85 2.80 18.06 -7.95
N VAL A 86 3.23 17.01 -7.25
CA VAL A 86 4.28 17.10 -6.22
C VAL A 86 5.62 17.51 -6.84
N ARG A 87 5.95 17.06 -8.05
CA ARG A 87 7.13 17.53 -8.79
C ARG A 87 7.08 19.02 -9.09
N CYS A 88 5.91 19.60 -9.31
CA CYS A 88 5.73 21.04 -9.48
C CYS A 88 5.88 21.79 -8.16
N LEU A 89 5.37 21.21 -7.07
CA LEU A 89 5.41 21.85 -5.75
C LEU A 89 6.80 21.89 -5.12
N THR A 90 7.56 20.81 -5.24
CA THR A 90 8.99 20.78 -4.84
C THR A 90 9.87 21.78 -5.61
N ARG A 91 9.41 22.24 -6.79
CA ARG A 91 10.07 23.35 -7.52
C ARG A 91 9.59 24.73 -7.07
N ARG A 92 8.39 24.83 -6.52
CA ARG A 92 7.74 26.08 -6.10
C ARG A 92 8.15 26.54 -4.70
N THR A 93 8.54 25.65 -3.78
CA THR A 93 9.05 26.08 -2.47
C THR A 93 10.25 27.02 -2.62
N ALA A 94 11.15 26.75 -3.55
CA ALA A 94 12.25 27.67 -3.88
C ALA A 94 11.80 29.04 -4.44
N TRP A 95 10.56 29.16 -4.93
CA TRP A 95 9.98 30.41 -5.41
C TRP A 95 9.18 31.16 -4.33
N ARG A 96 8.55 30.45 -3.37
CA ARG A 96 7.83 31.10 -2.27
C ARG A 96 8.77 31.72 -1.25
N ILE A 97 9.88 31.07 -0.93
CA ILE A 97 10.79 31.61 0.10
C ILE A 97 11.47 32.91 -0.41
N ALA A 98 11.73 33.00 -1.72
CA ALA A 98 12.16 34.25 -2.37
C ALA A 98 11.05 35.32 -2.50
N ALA A 99 9.77 34.95 -2.38
CA ALA A 99 8.63 35.88 -2.47
C ALA A 99 8.15 36.36 -1.09
N ASP A 100 8.24 35.54 -0.06
CA ASP A 100 7.75 35.85 1.30
C ASP A 100 8.67 36.81 2.07
N THR A 101 9.95 36.91 1.69
CA THR A 101 10.90 37.89 2.26
C THR A 101 10.62 39.35 1.83
N ALA A 102 9.77 39.54 0.82
CA ALA A 102 9.16 40.82 0.53
C ALA A 102 7.66 40.71 0.83
N LEU A 103 7.22 41.13 2.02
CA LEU A 103 5.80 41.21 2.42
C LEU A 103 4.87 41.94 1.40
N GLY A 104 5.42 42.58 0.36
CA GLY A 104 4.68 43.16 -0.78
C GLY A 104 4.65 42.33 -2.08
N SER A 105 5.39 41.24 -2.22
CA SER A 105 5.61 40.52 -3.50
C SER A 105 4.40 39.68 -3.93
N LEU A 106 3.74 38.98 -3.01
CA LEU A 106 2.50 38.24 -3.31
C LEU A 106 1.39 39.16 -3.81
N ARG A 107 1.27 40.37 -3.24
CA ARG A 107 0.34 41.41 -3.73
C ARG A 107 0.71 41.90 -5.11
N CYS A 108 2.01 42.05 -5.41
CA CYS A 108 2.48 42.43 -6.75
C CYS A 108 2.25 41.33 -7.79
N SER A 109 2.41 40.05 -7.43
CA SER A 109 2.10 38.90 -8.29
C SER A 109 0.61 38.84 -8.61
N THR A 110 -0.26 38.90 -7.60
CA THR A 110 -1.72 38.89 -7.81
C THR A 110 -2.17 40.13 -8.56
N ALA A 111 -1.60 41.31 -8.28
CA ALA A 111 -1.87 42.54 -9.02
C ALA A 111 -1.41 42.47 -10.48
N ALA A 112 -0.25 41.86 -10.75
CA ALA A 112 0.26 41.67 -12.11
C ALA A 112 -0.61 40.67 -12.89
N VAL A 113 -1.00 39.56 -12.27
CA VAL A 113 -1.93 38.60 -12.88
C VAL A 113 -3.29 39.26 -13.12
N ALA A 114 -3.81 40.03 -12.17
CA ALA A 114 -5.05 40.79 -12.34
C ALA A 114 -4.98 41.80 -13.48
N LEU A 115 -3.87 42.56 -13.58
CA LEU A 115 -3.63 43.49 -14.67
C LEU A 115 -3.59 42.77 -16.02
N VAL A 116 -2.85 41.66 -16.11
CA VAL A 116 -2.74 40.86 -17.34
C VAL A 116 -4.08 40.25 -17.74
N SER A 117 -4.82 39.67 -16.79
CA SER A 117 -6.15 39.12 -17.04
C SER A 117 -7.14 40.19 -17.50
N LEU A 118 -7.07 41.39 -16.94
CA LEU A 118 -7.89 42.53 -17.34
C LEU A 118 -7.54 43.01 -18.75
N LEU A 119 -6.24 43.14 -19.09
CA LEU A 119 -5.79 43.50 -20.43
C LEU A 119 -6.20 42.46 -21.49
N ILE A 120 -6.01 41.17 -21.20
CA ILE A 120 -6.40 40.08 -22.10
C ILE A 120 -7.91 40.05 -22.30
N GLY A 121 -8.69 40.19 -21.23
CA GLY A 121 -10.14 40.18 -21.35
C GLY A 121 -10.67 41.41 -22.11
N LEU A 122 -10.08 42.60 -21.91
CA LEU A 122 -10.47 43.82 -22.64
C LEU A 122 -10.16 43.67 -24.13
N PHE A 123 -9.02 43.07 -24.46
CA PHE A 123 -8.66 42.72 -25.81
C PHE A 123 -9.63 41.68 -26.41
N ALA A 124 -10.02 40.65 -25.66
CA ALA A 124 -11.01 39.66 -26.13
C ALA A 124 -12.37 40.30 -26.41
N LEU A 125 -12.84 41.19 -25.52
CA LEU A 125 -14.06 41.98 -25.71
C LEU A 125 -14.00 42.86 -26.96
N SER A 126 -12.86 43.51 -27.21
CA SER A 126 -12.68 44.35 -28.41
C SER A 126 -12.65 43.54 -29.72
N HIS A 127 -12.44 42.24 -29.64
CA HIS A 127 -12.46 41.31 -30.78
C HIS A 127 -13.74 40.45 -30.84
N GLY A 128 -14.80 40.86 -30.15
CA GLY A 128 -16.13 40.26 -30.27
C GLY A 128 -16.38 39.05 -29.37
N ALA A 129 -15.53 38.78 -28.38
CA ALA A 129 -15.83 37.77 -27.38
C ALA A 129 -17.06 38.21 -26.54
N PRO A 130 -18.00 37.31 -26.24
CA PRO A 130 -19.18 37.63 -25.44
C PRO A 130 -18.78 38.01 -24.01
N ALA A 131 -19.36 39.10 -23.50
CA ALA A 131 -19.05 39.62 -22.17
C ALA A 131 -19.36 38.62 -21.04
N GLU A 132 -20.34 37.74 -21.27
CA GLU A 132 -20.73 36.66 -20.36
C GLU A 132 -19.60 35.65 -20.10
N ILE A 133 -18.59 35.56 -20.99
CA ILE A 133 -17.45 34.65 -20.84
C ILE A 133 -16.20 35.43 -20.39
N ALA A 134 -15.99 36.63 -20.96
CA ALA A 134 -14.79 37.42 -20.69
C ALA A 134 -14.74 37.98 -19.26
N LEU A 135 -15.87 38.50 -18.74
CA LEU A 135 -15.91 39.11 -17.41
C LEU A 135 -15.71 38.09 -16.27
N PRO A 136 -16.36 36.90 -16.25
CA PRO A 136 -16.07 35.89 -15.25
C PRO A 136 -14.61 35.43 -15.31
N SER A 137 -14.04 35.28 -16.50
CA SER A 137 -12.64 34.88 -16.67
C SER A 137 -11.67 35.92 -16.10
N MET A 138 -11.92 37.21 -16.32
CA MET A 138 -11.12 38.30 -15.74
C MET A 138 -11.12 38.29 -14.21
N LEU A 139 -12.25 37.92 -13.59
CA LEU A 139 -12.41 37.88 -12.13
C LEU A 139 -11.92 36.58 -11.51
N LEU A 140 -12.07 35.45 -12.23
CA LEU A 140 -11.71 34.12 -11.75
C LEU A 140 -10.20 33.91 -11.73
N VAL A 141 -9.46 34.41 -12.73
CA VAL A 141 -8.00 34.17 -12.82
C VAL A 141 -7.22 34.77 -11.64
N PRO A 142 -7.49 36.01 -11.17
CA PRO A 142 -6.82 36.55 -9.98
C PRO A 142 -7.21 35.84 -8.69
N LEU A 143 -8.49 35.48 -8.54
CA LEU A 143 -8.97 34.72 -7.38
C LEU A 143 -8.32 33.33 -7.33
N LEU A 144 -8.18 32.66 -8.47
CA LEU A 144 -7.42 31.44 -8.59
C LEU A 144 -5.94 31.70 -8.31
N ALA A 145 -5.32 32.75 -8.83
CA ALA A 145 -3.91 33.04 -8.56
C ALA A 145 -3.62 33.25 -7.06
N GLU A 146 -4.56 33.83 -6.31
CA GLU A 146 -4.45 34.04 -4.87
C GLU A 146 -4.70 32.75 -4.07
N HIS A 147 -5.75 31.97 -4.38
CA HIS A 147 -6.19 30.85 -3.53
C HIS A 147 -5.73 29.47 -4.02
N LEU A 148 -5.40 29.33 -5.31
CA LEU A 148 -4.95 28.07 -5.87
C LEU A 148 -3.61 27.59 -5.28
N PRO A 149 -2.61 28.46 -4.97
CA PRO A 149 -1.38 28.00 -4.34
C PRO A 149 -1.62 27.31 -3.00
N ASP A 150 -2.48 27.86 -2.15
CA ASP A 150 -2.75 27.28 -0.82
C ASP A 150 -3.59 26.03 -0.92
N ARG A 151 -4.60 26.02 -1.82
CA ARG A 151 -5.36 24.79 -2.10
C ARG A 151 -4.51 23.68 -2.71
N LEU A 152 -3.54 24.02 -3.57
CA LEU A 152 -2.60 23.04 -4.12
C LEU A 152 -1.65 22.51 -3.05
N ASP A 153 -1.23 23.36 -2.10
CA ASP A 153 -0.41 22.94 -0.97
C ASP A 153 -1.20 22.05 -0.01
N ASP A 154 -2.44 22.41 0.34
CA ASP A 154 -3.34 21.58 1.14
C ASP A 154 -3.59 20.22 0.48
N HIS A 155 -3.89 20.25 -0.82
CA HIS A 155 -4.12 19.03 -1.59
C HIS A 155 -2.84 18.19 -1.68
N ALA A 156 -1.68 18.82 -1.84
CA ALA A 156 -0.42 18.08 -1.88
C ALA A 156 0.02 17.56 -0.52
N ARG A 157 -0.31 18.24 0.57
CA ARG A 157 -0.15 17.73 1.94
C ARG A 157 -0.98 16.47 2.17
N ALA A 158 -2.08 16.27 1.45
CA ALA A 158 -2.82 15.01 1.47
C ALA A 158 -2.06 13.85 0.79
N TYR A 159 -1.13 14.14 -0.13
CA TYR A 159 -0.36 13.13 -0.89
C TYR A 159 1.14 13.11 -0.59
N VAL A 160 1.60 13.97 0.33
CA VAL A 160 2.98 14.05 0.79
C VAL A 160 2.99 14.18 2.30
N ARG A 161 3.64 13.25 2.98
CA ARG A 161 3.98 13.36 4.40
C ARG A 161 5.44 13.76 4.51
N SER A 162 5.71 14.85 5.22
CA SER A 162 7.04 15.41 5.38
C SER A 162 7.51 15.26 6.82
N ALA A 163 8.74 14.81 7.00
CA ALA A 163 9.45 14.83 8.26
C ALA A 163 10.53 15.92 8.21
N GLU A 164 10.58 16.75 9.25
CA GLU A 164 11.54 17.84 9.41
C GLU A 164 12.28 17.72 10.73
N GLY A 165 13.51 18.25 10.75
CA GLY A 165 14.38 18.25 11.93
C GLY A 165 15.26 17.01 12.02
N ASP A 166 16.46 17.20 12.56
CA ASP A 166 17.55 16.22 12.56
C ASP A 166 17.14 14.82 13.05
N SER A 167 16.37 14.74 14.13
CA SER A 167 16.00 13.44 14.72
C SER A 167 15.03 12.66 13.82
N ALA A 168 14.02 13.34 13.28
CA ALA A 168 13.04 12.77 12.38
C ALA A 168 13.68 12.39 11.04
N CYS A 169 14.52 13.28 10.49
CA CYS A 169 15.24 13.04 9.24
C CYS A 169 16.23 11.87 9.34
N ARG A 170 17.03 11.76 10.43
CA ARG A 170 17.91 10.59 10.65
C ARG A 170 17.13 9.28 10.68
N TYR A 171 16.00 9.29 11.38
CA TYR A 171 15.13 8.11 11.50
C TYR A 171 14.56 7.71 10.13
N MET A 172 13.99 8.68 9.42
CA MET A 172 13.41 8.46 8.09
C MET A 172 14.46 8.02 7.07
N GLN A 173 15.68 8.56 7.10
CA GLN A 173 16.78 8.17 6.24
C GLN A 173 17.16 6.69 6.44
N ARG A 174 17.12 6.18 7.68
CA ARG A 174 17.37 4.78 8.00
C ARG A 174 16.31 3.85 7.41
N ILE A 175 15.01 4.17 7.59
CA ILE A 175 13.92 3.36 7.01
C ILE A 175 13.92 3.47 5.49
N ALA A 176 14.12 4.66 4.94
CA ALA A 176 14.19 4.89 3.50
C ALA A 176 15.32 4.09 2.84
N ALA A 177 16.45 3.88 3.52
CA ALA A 177 17.52 3.01 3.03
C ALA A 177 17.08 1.54 2.93
N LEU A 178 16.37 1.02 3.92
CA LEU A 178 15.78 -0.32 3.86
C LEU A 178 14.78 -0.40 2.70
N HIS A 179 13.86 0.54 2.58
CA HIS A 179 12.87 0.55 1.51
C HIS A 179 13.50 0.67 0.11
N THR A 180 14.57 1.46 -0.02
CA THR A 180 15.33 1.54 -1.28
C THR A 180 15.90 0.18 -1.68
N SER A 181 16.39 -0.62 -0.73
CA SER A 181 16.86 -1.97 -1.02
C SER A 181 15.73 -2.90 -1.48
N LEU A 182 14.51 -2.74 -0.94
CA LEU A 182 13.33 -3.48 -1.39
C LEU A 182 12.95 -3.12 -2.83
N ILE A 183 12.96 -1.83 -3.18
CA ILE A 183 12.71 -1.38 -4.55
C ILE A 183 13.76 -1.93 -5.51
N GLN A 184 15.04 -1.86 -5.16
CA GLN A 184 16.12 -2.40 -5.99
C GLN A 184 15.97 -3.91 -6.22
N ALA A 185 15.58 -4.67 -5.19
CA ALA A 185 15.29 -6.08 -5.31
C ALA A 185 14.08 -6.36 -6.23
N ALA A 186 13.03 -5.55 -6.12
CA ALA A 186 11.84 -5.65 -6.96
C ALA A 186 12.10 -5.28 -8.42
N ASP A 187 12.89 -4.23 -8.69
CA ASP A 187 13.23 -3.81 -10.05
C ASP A 187 14.11 -4.85 -10.78
N GLY A 188 14.89 -5.62 -10.02
CA GLY A 188 15.74 -6.69 -10.55
C GLY A 188 15.05 -8.04 -10.73
N SER A 189 13.74 -8.17 -10.43
CA SER A 189 13.06 -9.47 -10.42
C SER A 189 11.56 -9.38 -10.71
N ASP A 190 11.06 -10.28 -11.55
CA ASP A 190 9.62 -10.38 -11.84
C ASP A 190 8.80 -11.03 -10.72
N ARG A 191 9.46 -11.53 -9.66
CA ARG A 191 8.79 -12.21 -8.54
C ARG A 191 7.80 -11.27 -7.85
N TYR A 192 6.54 -11.71 -7.80
CA TYR A 192 5.46 -10.97 -7.16
C TYR A 192 5.78 -10.61 -5.69
N GLN A 193 6.39 -11.53 -4.95
CA GLN A 193 6.76 -11.32 -3.54
C GLN A 193 7.67 -10.10 -3.34
N LEU A 194 8.65 -9.89 -4.22
CA LEU A 194 9.59 -8.77 -4.12
C LEU A 194 8.90 -7.44 -4.41
N ARG A 195 8.03 -7.39 -5.43
CA ARG A 195 7.18 -6.23 -5.71
C ARG A 195 6.26 -5.92 -4.54
N ARG A 196 5.64 -6.95 -3.94
CA ARG A 196 4.77 -6.79 -2.77
C ARG A 196 5.52 -6.29 -1.54
N SER A 197 6.72 -6.81 -1.28
CA SER A 197 7.55 -6.32 -0.17
C SER A 197 7.94 -4.85 -0.36
N ALA A 198 8.23 -4.42 -1.60
CA ALA A 198 8.44 -3.01 -1.90
C ALA A 198 7.17 -2.17 -1.62
N GLU A 199 5.98 -2.63 -2.03
CA GLU A 199 4.71 -1.95 -1.72
C GLU A 199 4.47 -1.81 -0.20
N ILE A 200 4.62 -2.90 0.56
CA ILE A 200 4.44 -2.88 2.02
C ILE A 200 5.47 -1.96 2.67
N GLY A 201 6.73 -2.03 2.23
CA GLY A 201 7.78 -1.12 2.69
C GLY A 201 7.46 0.35 2.38
N HIS A 202 6.79 0.63 1.27
CA HIS A 202 6.39 1.99 0.95
C HIS A 202 5.28 2.50 1.88
N ASN A 203 4.28 1.66 2.20
CA ASN A 203 3.23 1.99 3.18
C ASN A 203 3.83 2.27 4.57
N LEU A 204 4.73 1.41 5.06
CA LEU A 204 5.40 1.61 6.34
C LEU A 204 6.23 2.90 6.38
N LEU A 205 6.91 3.25 5.27
CA LEU A 205 7.64 4.51 5.15
C LEU A 205 6.70 5.73 5.19
N TRP A 206 5.54 5.63 4.54
CA TRP A 206 4.50 6.66 4.55
C TRP A 206 3.88 6.83 5.95
N ASP A 207 3.68 5.75 6.70
CA ASP A 207 3.15 5.80 8.07
C ASP A 207 4.16 6.40 9.05
N ALA A 208 5.43 6.01 8.96
CA ALA A 208 6.50 6.63 9.74
C ALA A 208 6.60 8.14 9.49
N ALA A 209 6.46 8.58 8.24
CA ALA A 209 6.43 10.01 7.90
C ALA A 209 5.22 10.72 8.51
N GLY A 210 4.06 10.07 8.58
CA GLY A 210 2.83 10.65 9.15
C GLY A 210 2.90 10.81 10.66
N LEU A 211 3.49 9.83 11.35
CA LEU A 211 3.78 9.91 12.78
C LEU A 211 4.70 11.10 13.08
N LEU A 212 5.80 11.22 12.33
CA LEU A 212 6.79 12.29 12.51
C LEU A 212 6.30 13.68 12.10
N GLN A 213 5.27 13.75 11.24
CA GLN A 213 4.64 15.01 10.85
C GLN A 213 3.72 15.55 11.95
N THR A 214 3.13 14.67 12.76
CA THR A 214 2.10 15.03 13.76
C THR A 214 2.60 14.99 15.20
N GLN A 215 3.69 14.27 15.45
CA GLN A 215 4.24 14.03 16.78
C GLN A 215 5.75 14.23 16.78
N ASP A 216 6.31 14.60 17.92
CA ASP A 216 7.76 14.56 18.09
C ASP A 216 8.29 13.10 18.11
N THR A 217 9.58 12.93 17.83
CA THR A 217 10.22 11.60 17.77
C THR A 217 10.12 10.81 19.07
N ARG A 218 9.96 11.48 20.23
CA ARG A 218 9.84 10.82 21.53
C ARG A 218 8.44 10.24 21.73
N SER A 219 7.42 11.01 21.39
CA SER A 219 6.01 10.64 21.56
C SER A 219 5.63 9.50 20.63
N ALA A 220 6.10 9.53 19.38
CA ALA A 220 5.86 8.47 18.40
C ALA A 220 6.80 7.25 18.52
N SER A 221 7.69 7.21 19.52
CA SER A 221 8.82 6.27 19.54
C SER A 221 8.41 4.79 19.50
N ALA A 222 7.33 4.40 20.18
CA ALA A 222 6.85 3.02 20.19
C ALA A 222 6.38 2.56 18.80
N ASP A 223 5.56 3.37 18.14
CA ASP A 223 5.01 3.07 16.81
C ASP A 223 6.12 3.11 15.75
N LEU A 224 7.04 4.06 15.85
CA LEU A 224 8.22 4.12 15.00
C LEU A 224 9.02 2.82 15.14
N ILE A 225 9.38 2.39 16.35
CA ILE A 225 10.10 1.13 16.57
C ILE A 225 9.38 -0.07 15.95
N ALA A 226 8.04 -0.11 16.02
CA ALA A 226 7.25 -1.15 15.36
C ALA A 226 7.40 -1.10 13.83
N CYS A 227 7.24 0.07 13.21
CA CYS A 227 7.45 0.27 11.78
C CYS A 227 8.86 -0.16 11.33
N GLU A 228 9.90 0.20 12.09
CA GLU A 228 11.27 -0.19 11.77
C GLU A 228 11.49 -1.70 11.86
N ARG A 229 10.96 -2.37 12.89
CA ARG A 229 11.05 -3.83 13.02
C ARG A 229 10.41 -4.54 11.84
N LEU A 230 9.22 -4.10 11.43
CA LEU A 230 8.54 -4.65 10.26
C LEU A 230 9.35 -4.42 8.97
N MET A 231 9.92 -3.23 8.79
CA MET A 231 10.79 -2.93 7.65
C MET A 231 12.04 -3.83 7.61
N LEU A 232 12.67 -4.07 8.76
CA LEU A 232 13.82 -4.97 8.88
C LEU A 232 13.45 -6.42 8.58
N GLN A 233 12.28 -6.88 9.05
CA GLN A 233 11.77 -8.21 8.73
C GLN A 233 11.54 -8.38 7.22
N LEU A 234 10.88 -7.41 6.57
CA LEU A 234 10.69 -7.41 5.13
C LEU A 234 12.02 -7.44 4.36
N ALA A 235 12.99 -6.61 4.78
CA ALA A 235 14.31 -6.59 4.16
C ALA A 235 15.06 -7.91 4.33
N HIS A 236 14.92 -8.56 5.49
CA HIS A 236 15.51 -9.87 5.74
C HIS A 236 14.86 -10.96 4.88
N GLU A 237 13.54 -10.99 4.80
CA GLU A 237 12.79 -11.95 3.97
C GLU A 237 13.18 -11.82 2.49
N VAL A 238 13.22 -10.59 1.96
CA VAL A 238 13.69 -10.33 0.60
C VAL A 238 15.12 -10.80 0.37
N ALA A 239 16.01 -10.58 1.33
CA ALA A 239 17.40 -11.05 1.24
C ALA A 239 17.49 -12.58 1.17
N GLU A 240 16.70 -13.32 1.97
CA GLU A 240 16.65 -14.79 1.91
C GLU A 240 16.04 -15.28 0.59
N ILE A 241 14.97 -14.65 0.09
CA ILE A 241 14.39 -15.00 -1.22
C ILE A 241 15.43 -14.85 -2.34
N LEU A 242 16.19 -13.75 -2.36
CA LEU A 242 17.23 -13.52 -3.35
C LEU A 242 18.36 -14.54 -3.25
N LYS A 243 18.76 -14.91 -2.03
CA LYS A 243 19.79 -15.92 -1.78
C LYS A 243 19.38 -17.31 -2.27
N HIS A 244 18.14 -17.72 -1.99
CA HIS A 244 17.60 -18.98 -2.50
C HIS A 244 17.53 -19.00 -4.02
N THR A 245 17.12 -17.89 -4.64
CA THR A 245 17.06 -17.75 -6.10
C THR A 245 18.43 -17.92 -6.74
N ALA A 246 19.47 -17.29 -6.16
CA ALA A 246 20.84 -17.40 -6.68
C ALA A 246 21.38 -18.84 -6.59
N GLN A 247 21.03 -19.58 -5.54
CA GLN A 247 21.43 -20.97 -5.37
C GLN A 247 20.74 -21.90 -6.38
N GLU A 248 19.42 -21.74 -6.59
CA GLU A 248 18.66 -22.52 -7.58
C GLU A 248 19.23 -22.36 -9.01
N THR A 249 19.62 -21.14 -9.38
CA THR A 249 20.23 -20.89 -10.71
C THR A 249 21.60 -21.56 -10.86
N SER A 250 22.41 -21.58 -9.78
CA SER A 250 23.74 -22.21 -9.81
C SER A 250 23.65 -23.74 -9.93
N ASP A 251 22.66 -24.36 -9.29
CA ASP A 251 22.48 -25.82 -9.32
C ASP A 251 21.92 -26.29 -10.67
N ALA A 252 21.05 -25.50 -11.31
CA ALA A 252 20.53 -25.79 -12.65
C ALA A 252 21.64 -25.78 -13.73
N ASP A 253 22.56 -24.83 -13.66
CA ASP A 253 23.69 -24.74 -14.59
C ASP A 253 24.69 -25.90 -14.41
N GLN A 254 24.89 -26.40 -13.19
CA GLN A 254 25.72 -27.58 -12.94
C GLN A 254 25.07 -28.88 -13.42
N ALA A 255 23.75 -29.02 -13.25
CA ALA A 255 23.02 -30.21 -13.70
C ALA A 255 22.99 -30.34 -15.24
N SER A 256 22.92 -29.22 -15.97
CA SER A 256 22.99 -29.22 -17.44
C SER A 256 24.40 -29.46 -18.01
N GLY A 257 25.45 -29.30 -17.19
CA GLY A 257 26.84 -29.53 -17.60
C GLY A 257 27.31 -30.99 -17.63
N SER A 258 26.56 -31.94 -17.05
CA SER A 258 27.06 -33.32 -16.84
C SER A 258 26.59 -34.37 -17.86
N ALA A 259 25.62 -34.06 -18.73
CA ALA A 259 25.11 -35.02 -19.70
C ALA A 259 25.60 -34.75 -21.13
N ARG A 260 26.88 -35.05 -21.40
CA ARG A 260 27.35 -35.23 -22.78
C ARG A 260 28.19 -36.51 -22.93
N PRO A 261 27.56 -37.67 -23.19
CA PRO A 261 28.24 -38.77 -23.85
C PRO A 261 28.18 -38.54 -25.36
N SER A 262 29.36 -38.39 -25.96
CA SER A 262 29.55 -38.57 -27.40
C SER A 262 29.03 -39.94 -27.82
N GLY A 263 28.04 -39.99 -28.71
CA GLY A 263 27.45 -41.25 -29.16
C GLY A 263 26.60 -41.11 -30.42
N SER A 264 27.26 -41.35 -31.55
CA SER A 264 26.82 -41.88 -32.85
C SER A 264 25.32 -42.00 -33.22
N ALA A 265 25.08 -41.68 -34.50
CA ALA A 265 23.88 -41.87 -35.30
C ALA A 265 23.23 -43.28 -35.23
N GLY A 266 21.91 -43.30 -35.35
CA GLY A 266 21.10 -44.51 -35.56
C GLY A 266 19.62 -44.18 -35.78
N THR A 267 19.09 -44.60 -36.92
CA THR A 267 17.79 -44.30 -37.50
C THR A 267 16.66 -45.18 -36.93
N ALA A 268 15.43 -44.64 -36.92
CA ALA A 268 14.13 -45.32 -37.04
C ALA A 268 13.45 -45.97 -35.79
N PRO A 269 12.10 -46.11 -35.83
CA PRO A 269 11.21 -45.81 -34.70
C PRO A 269 10.48 -47.03 -34.11
N ALA A 270 10.04 -46.93 -32.85
CA ALA A 270 8.95 -47.75 -32.33
C ALA A 270 8.29 -47.13 -31.08
N THR A 271 6.97 -46.97 -31.19
CA THR A 271 5.93 -47.17 -30.16
C THR A 271 6.40 -47.62 -28.78
N HIS A 272 5.99 -46.89 -27.73
CA HIS A 272 5.76 -47.46 -26.40
C HIS A 272 4.69 -46.67 -25.62
N PRO A 273 4.06 -47.28 -24.60
CA PRO A 273 2.68 -47.10 -24.22
C PRO A 273 2.58 -46.42 -22.85
N ALA A 274 1.35 -46.21 -22.38
CA ALA A 274 1.05 -45.74 -21.03
C ALA A 274 1.64 -46.64 -19.92
N PRO A 275 2.02 -46.10 -18.75
CA PRO A 275 2.21 -46.88 -17.55
C PRO A 275 1.03 -46.72 -16.57
N ARG A 276 0.52 -47.88 -16.13
CA ARG A 276 -0.29 -48.04 -14.91
C ARG A 276 0.64 -48.28 -13.70
N HIS A 277 0.28 -47.68 -12.57
CA HIS A 277 0.46 -48.09 -11.17
C HIS A 277 1.77 -48.75 -10.69
N ARG A 278 2.35 -48.16 -9.63
CA ARG A 278 2.45 -48.85 -8.32
C ARG A 278 2.76 -47.91 -7.16
N ALA A 279 2.25 -48.30 -6.00
CA ALA A 279 2.36 -47.67 -4.69
C ALA A 279 3.44 -48.36 -3.81
N ASN A 280 3.97 -47.56 -2.86
CA ASN A 280 4.52 -47.90 -1.53
C ASN A 280 5.85 -48.71 -1.43
N PRO A 281 6.71 -48.47 -0.40
CA PRO A 281 6.31 -48.44 1.02
C PRO A 281 6.98 -47.45 2.00
N LEU A 282 6.34 -47.41 3.17
CA LEU A 282 6.76 -46.97 4.51
C LEU A 282 8.25 -47.23 4.86
N LEU A 283 8.86 -46.24 5.52
CA LEU A 283 9.97 -46.46 6.44
C LEU A 283 9.61 -45.85 7.81
N GLN A 284 9.51 -46.70 8.81
CA GLN A 284 9.29 -46.38 10.21
C GLN A 284 10.62 -46.17 10.95
N LYS A 285 10.53 -45.34 12.01
CA LYS A 285 11.20 -45.47 13.32
C LYS A 285 12.50 -44.69 13.56
N GLY A 286 12.32 -43.56 14.26
CA GLY A 286 13.28 -43.02 15.22
C GLY A 286 12.48 -42.43 16.40
N ILE A 287 12.52 -43.09 17.55
CA ILE A 287 11.87 -42.68 18.80
C ILE A 287 12.89 -41.89 19.62
N PHE A 288 12.56 -40.67 20.05
CA PHE A 288 13.11 -40.02 21.25
C PHE A 288 12.00 -39.18 21.95
N PRO A 289 12.06 -39.02 23.28
CA PRO A 289 10.90 -39.07 24.17
C PRO A 289 10.15 -37.74 24.39
N MET A 290 8.90 -37.91 24.83
CA MET A 290 7.94 -36.92 25.32
C MET A 290 8.54 -35.85 26.25
N LEU A 291 8.36 -34.58 25.88
CA LEU A 291 7.85 -33.58 26.82
C LEU A 291 6.35 -33.49 26.52
N GLN A 292 5.48 -33.84 27.48
CA GLN A 292 4.05 -33.55 27.36
C GLN A 292 3.83 -32.04 27.44
N PRO A 293 3.25 -31.41 26.41
CA PRO A 293 2.63 -30.11 26.57
C PRO A 293 1.25 -30.31 27.23
N ASP A 294 0.97 -29.41 28.15
CA ASP A 294 -0.30 -29.14 28.81
C ASP A 294 -1.56 -29.46 27.95
N PRO A 295 -2.53 -30.27 28.43
CA PRO A 295 -3.74 -30.64 27.68
C PRO A 295 -4.73 -29.48 27.43
N SER A 296 -4.43 -28.26 27.88
CA SER A 296 -5.30 -27.08 27.66
C SER A 296 -5.03 -26.31 26.36
N ARG A 297 -4.04 -26.70 25.56
CA ARG A 297 -3.87 -26.17 24.20
C ARG A 297 -4.56 -27.10 23.21
N ALA A 298 -5.90 -27.09 23.24
CA ALA A 298 -6.69 -27.68 22.17
C ALA A 298 -6.08 -27.23 20.83
N VAL A 299 -5.74 -28.20 19.99
CA VAL A 299 -5.37 -27.97 18.59
C VAL A 299 -6.51 -27.17 17.99
N ARG A 300 -6.35 -25.84 17.90
CA ARG A 300 -7.33 -24.95 17.30
C ARG A 300 -7.43 -25.38 15.84
N SER A 301 -8.47 -26.15 15.51
CA SER A 301 -8.79 -26.49 14.14
C SER A 301 -8.99 -25.17 13.39
N ALA A 302 -8.47 -25.06 12.18
CA ALA A 302 -8.68 -23.85 11.38
C ALA A 302 -10.20 -23.64 11.22
N ASP A 303 -10.69 -22.47 11.62
CA ASP A 303 -12.11 -22.17 11.52
C ASP A 303 -12.53 -22.09 10.04
N VAL A 304 -13.84 -22.14 9.80
CA VAL A 304 -14.40 -21.65 8.53
C VAL A 304 -14.46 -20.13 8.63
N TYR A 305 -14.27 -19.41 7.52
CA TYR A 305 -14.28 -17.95 7.52
C TYR A 305 -15.48 -17.41 6.76
N LEU A 306 -16.08 -16.36 7.30
CA LEU A 306 -17.14 -15.60 6.62
C LEU A 306 -16.51 -14.41 5.91
N LEU A 307 -16.76 -14.28 4.60
CA LEU A 307 -16.42 -13.09 3.82
C LEU A 307 -17.71 -12.31 3.52
N PHE A 308 -17.74 -11.02 3.82
CA PHE A 308 -18.86 -10.15 3.45
C PHE A 308 -18.37 -8.77 3.01
N ALA A 309 -19.06 -8.20 2.03
CA ALA A 309 -18.84 -6.83 1.60
C ALA A 309 -19.77 -5.89 2.36
N HIS A 310 -19.33 -4.66 2.56
CA HIS A 310 -20.10 -3.63 3.24
C HIS A 310 -19.90 -2.27 2.58
N GLU A 311 -20.76 -1.31 2.90
CA GLU A 311 -20.57 0.06 2.47
C GLU A 311 -19.25 0.59 3.06
N PRO A 312 -18.42 1.32 2.27
CA PRO A 312 -17.18 1.90 2.77
C PRO A 312 -17.41 2.73 4.03
N TYR A 313 -16.47 2.64 4.98
CA TYR A 313 -16.53 3.47 6.18
C TYR A 313 -16.50 4.96 5.84
N HIS A 314 -17.45 5.74 6.37
CA HIS A 314 -17.45 7.20 6.25
C HIS A 314 -16.89 7.89 7.51
N PRO A 315 -16.07 8.94 7.35
CA PRO A 315 -15.49 9.42 6.09
C PRO A 315 -14.45 8.42 5.56
N ALA A 316 -14.50 8.15 4.25
CA ALA A 316 -13.55 7.26 3.59
C ALA A 316 -12.13 7.75 3.88
N GLY A 317 -11.30 6.88 4.47
CA GLY A 317 -9.86 7.10 4.54
C GLY A 317 -9.23 7.09 3.14
N VAL A 318 -7.90 7.11 3.06
CA VAL A 318 -7.16 7.06 1.77
C VAL A 318 -7.47 5.79 0.97
N GLN A 319 -7.99 4.74 1.62
CA GLN A 319 -8.37 3.47 1.02
C GLN A 319 -9.70 2.97 1.64
N GLU A 320 -10.70 2.74 0.79
CA GLU A 320 -12.05 2.34 1.19
C GLU A 320 -12.08 0.86 1.57
N ILE A 321 -12.01 0.55 2.87
CA ILE A 321 -12.27 -0.82 3.35
C ILE A 321 -13.74 -1.11 3.05
N ASN A 322 -13.97 -2.14 2.24
CA ASN A 322 -15.29 -2.45 1.68
C ASN A 322 -15.63 -3.94 1.77
N THR A 323 -14.73 -4.74 2.33
CA THR A 323 -14.85 -6.18 2.47
C THR A 323 -14.13 -6.65 3.73
N THR A 324 -14.75 -7.56 4.48
CA THR A 324 -14.20 -8.09 5.74
C THR A 324 -14.28 -9.60 5.76
N VAL A 325 -13.22 -10.24 6.28
CA VAL A 325 -13.19 -11.67 6.62
C VAL A 325 -13.06 -11.83 8.12
N VAL A 326 -13.94 -12.65 8.72
CA VAL A 326 -13.91 -13.01 10.14
C VAL A 326 -13.95 -14.52 10.32
N ALA A 327 -13.45 -15.00 11.47
CA ALA A 327 -13.69 -16.38 11.89
C ALA A 327 -15.21 -16.62 12.04
N SER A 328 -15.69 -17.77 11.55
CA SER A 328 -17.12 -18.14 11.66
C SER A 328 -17.62 -18.10 13.10
N SER A 329 -16.78 -18.51 14.05
CA SER A 329 -17.07 -18.52 15.48
C SER A 329 -17.36 -17.13 16.07
N SER A 330 -16.95 -16.03 15.41
CA SER A 330 -17.36 -14.67 15.80
C SER A 330 -18.88 -14.45 15.74
N LEU A 331 -19.60 -15.23 14.94
CA LEU A 331 -21.08 -15.22 14.91
C LEU A 331 -21.72 -15.70 16.22
N LEU A 332 -20.95 -16.37 17.08
CA LEU A 332 -21.38 -16.86 18.39
C LEU A 332 -21.08 -15.86 19.51
N HIS A 333 -20.46 -14.73 19.20
CA HIS A 333 -20.19 -13.69 20.18
C HIS A 333 -21.51 -13.11 20.74
N HIS A 334 -21.57 -12.87 22.05
CA HIS A 334 -22.80 -12.42 22.73
C HIS A 334 -23.34 -11.05 22.25
N ARG A 335 -22.47 -10.21 21.67
CA ARG A 335 -22.86 -8.93 21.03
C ARG A 335 -23.40 -9.10 19.60
N VAL A 336 -23.21 -10.26 18.96
CA VAL A 336 -23.93 -10.60 17.73
C VAL A 336 -25.32 -11.06 18.11
N ARG A 337 -26.35 -10.53 17.47
CA ARG A 337 -27.74 -10.89 17.75
C ARG A 337 -27.96 -12.39 17.64
N GLN A 338 -28.50 -12.96 18.71
CA GLN A 338 -28.91 -14.35 18.79
C GLN A 338 -30.44 -14.46 18.77
N PRO A 339 -31.01 -15.56 18.23
CA PRO A 339 -30.34 -16.78 17.76
C PRO A 339 -29.78 -16.72 16.33
N ASP A 340 -29.90 -15.58 15.66
CA ASP A 340 -29.57 -15.42 14.24
C ASP A 340 -28.10 -15.72 13.96
N GLY A 341 -27.16 -15.15 14.72
CA GLY A 341 -25.73 -15.43 14.62
C GLY A 341 -25.42 -16.93 14.71
N ALA A 342 -25.96 -17.63 15.70
CA ALA A 342 -25.75 -19.07 15.85
C ALA A 342 -26.38 -19.92 14.73
N ARG A 343 -27.51 -19.50 14.16
CA ARG A 343 -28.13 -20.17 13.00
C ARG A 343 -27.29 -19.98 11.73
N ILE A 344 -26.77 -18.77 11.51
CA ILE A 344 -25.86 -18.47 10.41
C ILE A 344 -24.54 -19.24 10.58
N HIS A 345 -23.98 -19.28 11.80
CA HIS A 345 -22.80 -20.08 12.10
C HIS A 345 -23.01 -21.55 11.73
N ARG A 346 -24.13 -22.14 12.16
CA ARG A 346 -24.47 -23.54 11.83
C ARG A 346 -24.55 -23.78 10.33
N LEU A 347 -25.18 -22.86 9.59
CA LEU A 347 -25.24 -22.93 8.12
C LEU A 347 -23.84 -22.85 7.50
N LEU A 348 -23.03 -21.93 8.01
CA LEU A 348 -21.69 -21.64 7.52
C LEU A 348 -20.74 -22.82 7.69
N VAL A 349 -20.76 -23.52 8.83
CA VAL A 349 -19.82 -24.64 9.09
C VAL A 349 -20.27 -25.97 8.50
N ARG A 350 -21.56 -26.12 8.16
CA ARG A 350 -22.13 -27.40 7.72
C ARG A 350 -21.55 -27.81 6.36
N GLY A 351 -20.80 -28.91 6.37
CA GLY A 351 -20.22 -29.50 5.15
C GLY A 351 -19.02 -28.75 4.59
N ARG A 352 -18.45 -27.81 5.35
CA ARG A 352 -17.26 -27.04 4.95
C ARG A 352 -15.97 -27.66 5.47
N ARG A 353 -14.87 -27.27 4.83
CA ARG A 353 -13.53 -27.64 5.26
C ARG A 353 -12.98 -26.57 6.22
N PRO A 354 -12.18 -26.97 7.23
CA PRO A 354 -11.32 -26.05 7.96
C PRO A 354 -10.52 -25.17 7.01
N GLY A 355 -10.45 -23.86 7.25
CA GLY A 355 -9.76 -22.91 6.36
C GLY A 355 -10.58 -22.36 5.19
N GLU A 356 -11.80 -22.87 4.97
CA GLU A 356 -12.62 -22.46 3.82
C GLU A 356 -13.17 -21.04 4.02
N ILE A 357 -12.99 -20.18 3.00
CA ILE A 357 -13.58 -18.85 2.96
C ILE A 357 -14.91 -18.93 2.23
N VAL A 358 -15.98 -18.61 2.94
CA VAL A 358 -17.35 -18.65 2.41
C VAL A 358 -17.88 -17.23 2.31
N PRO A 359 -18.03 -16.70 1.09
CA PRO A 359 -18.74 -15.45 0.85
C PRO A 359 -20.20 -15.52 1.31
N LEU A 360 -20.71 -14.45 1.89
CA LEU A 360 -22.13 -14.31 2.22
C LEU A 360 -23.02 -14.51 0.98
N SER A 361 -22.54 -14.12 -0.21
CA SER A 361 -23.18 -14.38 -1.49
C SER A 361 -23.34 -15.87 -1.81
N THR A 362 -22.39 -16.71 -1.35
CA THR A 362 -22.50 -18.18 -1.45
C THR A 362 -23.62 -18.68 -0.55
N LEU A 363 -23.71 -18.21 0.70
CA LEU A 363 -24.79 -18.59 1.61
C LEU A 363 -26.15 -18.16 1.06
N THR A 364 -26.25 -16.92 0.57
CA THR A 364 -27.46 -16.42 -0.10
C THR A 364 -27.86 -17.31 -1.27
N HIS A 365 -26.90 -17.74 -2.09
CA HIS A 365 -27.17 -18.65 -3.20
C HIS A 365 -27.72 -20.01 -2.74
N GLU A 366 -27.11 -20.61 -1.71
CA GLU A 366 -27.55 -21.90 -1.14
C GLU A 366 -28.93 -21.82 -0.47
N LEU A 367 -29.32 -20.63 -0.03
CA LEU A 367 -30.64 -20.31 0.52
C LEU A 367 -31.64 -19.90 -0.57
N ASP A 368 -31.60 -20.60 -1.71
CA ASP A 368 -32.48 -20.38 -2.86
C ASP A 368 -32.44 -18.91 -3.36
N GLY A 369 -31.22 -18.41 -3.58
CA GLY A 369 -31.00 -17.03 -3.99
C GLY A 369 -31.41 -15.98 -2.93
N GLY A 370 -31.52 -16.38 -1.67
CA GLY A 370 -31.84 -15.54 -0.52
C GLY A 370 -33.29 -15.60 -0.07
N ALA A 371 -34.16 -16.31 -0.79
CA ALA A 371 -35.57 -16.45 -0.43
C ALA A 371 -35.76 -17.10 0.96
N ARG A 372 -34.80 -17.91 1.40
CA ARG A 372 -34.86 -18.64 2.68
C ARG A 372 -34.14 -17.96 3.84
N TRP A 373 -33.60 -16.75 3.66
CA TRP A 373 -33.00 -15.98 4.77
C TRP A 373 -33.95 -15.80 5.97
N PRO A 374 -35.26 -15.52 5.80
CA PRO A 374 -36.19 -15.40 6.93
C PRO A 374 -36.31 -16.66 7.80
N GLU A 375 -35.97 -17.84 7.28
CA GLU A 375 -35.95 -19.10 8.05
C GLU A 375 -34.68 -19.22 8.91
N VAL A 376 -33.61 -18.52 8.53
CA VAL A 376 -32.29 -18.56 9.19
C VAL A 376 -32.14 -17.41 10.16
N GLY A 377 -32.35 -16.17 9.73
CA GLY A 377 -32.18 -14.97 10.55
C GLY A 377 -31.97 -13.70 9.74
N ASP A 378 -31.89 -12.57 10.44
CA ASP A 378 -31.61 -11.25 9.86
C ASP A 378 -30.11 -11.09 9.58
N TRP A 379 -29.68 -11.48 8.38
CA TRP A 379 -28.26 -11.44 8.01
C TRP A 379 -27.71 -10.01 7.93
N GLU A 380 -28.53 -9.01 7.59
CA GLU A 380 -28.11 -7.59 7.50
C GLU A 380 -27.79 -7.04 8.89
N ALA A 381 -28.64 -7.36 9.86
CA ALA A 381 -28.35 -7.04 11.25
C ALA A 381 -27.10 -7.76 11.78
N VAL A 382 -26.95 -9.05 11.47
CA VAL A 382 -25.80 -9.83 11.94
C VAL A 382 -24.49 -9.30 11.35
N THR A 383 -24.45 -8.93 10.06
CA THR A 383 -23.24 -8.30 9.48
C THR A 383 -22.97 -6.93 10.09
N THR A 384 -24.01 -6.16 10.43
CA THR A 384 -23.87 -4.89 11.15
C THR A 384 -23.25 -5.09 12.54
N ASP A 385 -23.73 -6.08 13.30
CA ASP A 385 -23.18 -6.41 14.63
C ASP A 385 -21.72 -6.88 14.53
N LEU A 386 -21.39 -7.71 13.53
CA LEU A 386 -20.02 -8.14 13.25
C LEU A 386 -19.10 -6.95 12.92
N LEU A 387 -19.55 -6.02 12.07
CA LEU A 387 -18.78 -4.81 11.77
C LEU A 387 -18.51 -3.98 13.02
N GLN A 388 -19.49 -3.90 13.93
CA GLN A 388 -19.30 -3.20 15.19
C GLN A 388 -18.27 -3.90 16.07
N LEU A 389 -18.29 -5.23 16.15
CA LEU A 389 -17.26 -6.01 16.86
C LEU A 389 -15.86 -5.76 16.32
N VAL A 390 -15.71 -5.80 15.00
CA VAL A 390 -14.43 -5.54 14.33
C VAL A 390 -13.93 -4.12 14.63
N ARG A 391 -14.83 -3.12 14.59
CA ARG A 391 -14.47 -1.72 14.90
C ARG A 391 -14.05 -1.52 16.36
N ASP A 392 -14.70 -2.24 17.28
CA ASP A 392 -14.40 -2.17 18.70
C ASP A 392 -13.15 -2.99 19.08
N ASN A 393 -12.59 -3.76 18.13
CA ASN A 393 -11.50 -4.73 18.32
C ASN A 393 -11.86 -5.87 19.29
N ASP A 394 -13.14 -6.24 19.33
CA ASP A 394 -13.65 -7.37 20.13
C ASP A 394 -13.59 -8.71 19.36
N CYS A 395 -13.09 -8.70 18.12
CA CYS A 395 -12.62 -9.86 17.39
C CYS A 395 -11.57 -9.45 16.34
N ASP A 396 -10.75 -10.41 15.90
CA ASP A 396 -9.84 -10.21 14.77
C ASP A 396 -10.60 -10.29 13.45
N ALA A 397 -10.20 -9.44 12.51
CA ALA A 397 -10.71 -9.48 11.15
C ALA A 397 -9.64 -9.10 10.12
N LEU A 398 -9.73 -9.69 8.94
CA LEU A 398 -8.99 -9.25 7.77
C LEU A 398 -9.86 -8.26 6.98
N ASN A 399 -9.48 -6.99 7.05
CA ASN A 399 -10.13 -5.89 6.32
C ASN A 399 -9.45 -5.69 4.96
N LEU A 400 -10.26 -5.73 3.90
CA LEU A 400 -9.80 -5.66 2.51
C LEU A 400 -10.45 -4.49 1.79
N SER A 401 -9.66 -3.88 0.91
CA SER A 401 -10.14 -2.91 -0.09
C SER A 401 -10.08 -3.56 -1.45
N LEU A 402 -11.12 -4.31 -1.77
CA LEU A 402 -11.26 -4.93 -3.08
C LEU A 402 -11.62 -3.87 -4.13
N PRO A 403 -10.97 -3.84 -5.30
CA PRO A 403 -11.44 -3.08 -6.46
C PRO A 403 -12.90 -3.40 -6.77
N ASP A 404 -13.61 -2.46 -7.40
CA ASP A 404 -15.06 -2.58 -7.63
C ASP A 404 -15.47 -3.89 -8.32
N ILE A 405 -14.69 -4.34 -9.31
CA ILE A 405 -14.99 -5.60 -10.01
C ILE A 405 -14.78 -6.83 -9.12
N GLU A 406 -13.72 -6.86 -8.32
CA GLU A 406 -13.42 -7.97 -7.41
C GLU A 406 -14.46 -8.03 -6.29
N ARG A 407 -14.85 -6.87 -5.75
CA ARG A 407 -15.94 -6.75 -4.78
C ARG A 407 -17.26 -7.24 -5.39
N ALA A 408 -17.58 -6.83 -6.62
CA ALA A 408 -18.78 -7.30 -7.30
C ALA A 408 -18.78 -8.82 -7.50
N LEU A 409 -17.64 -9.42 -7.86
CA LEU A 409 -17.48 -10.86 -7.99
C LEU A 409 -17.64 -11.59 -6.65
N ALA A 410 -17.08 -11.04 -5.55
CA ALA A 410 -17.27 -11.58 -4.21
C ALA A 410 -18.74 -11.51 -3.74
N CYS A 411 -19.47 -10.48 -4.17
CA CYS A 411 -20.91 -10.31 -3.89
C CYS A 411 -21.81 -11.13 -4.82
N ALA A 412 -21.30 -11.60 -5.95
CA ALA A 412 -22.04 -12.42 -6.89
C ALA A 412 -22.13 -13.88 -6.41
N GLY A 413 -23.21 -14.56 -6.78
CA GLY A 413 -23.37 -15.99 -6.53
C GLY A 413 -22.27 -16.81 -7.22
N PRO A 414 -21.99 -18.05 -6.75
CA PRO A 414 -20.90 -18.88 -7.24
C PRO A 414 -20.98 -19.23 -8.73
N HIS A 415 -22.16 -19.10 -9.34
CA HIS A 415 -22.41 -19.38 -10.76
C HIS A 415 -22.88 -18.16 -11.54
N SER A 416 -22.84 -16.98 -10.93
CA SER A 416 -23.30 -15.73 -11.53
C SER A 416 -22.22 -15.09 -12.41
N GLU A 417 -22.67 -14.30 -13.38
CA GLU A 417 -21.81 -13.42 -14.19
C GLU A 417 -21.93 -11.98 -13.71
N VAL A 418 -20.82 -11.24 -13.68
CA VAL A 418 -20.77 -9.80 -13.47
C VAL A 418 -20.46 -9.13 -14.80
N ARG A 419 -21.30 -8.18 -15.21
CA ARG A 419 -21.12 -7.43 -16.46
C ARG A 419 -20.76 -5.99 -16.17
N VAL A 420 -19.63 -5.55 -16.69
CA VAL A 420 -19.16 -4.17 -16.61
C VAL A 420 -19.41 -3.50 -17.94
N ILE A 421 -20.10 -2.36 -17.92
CA ILE A 421 -20.36 -1.54 -19.09
C ILE A 421 -19.40 -0.35 -19.05
N ASP A 422 -18.57 -0.21 -20.07
CA ASP A 422 -17.78 1.00 -20.26
C ASP A 422 -18.73 2.14 -20.68
N PRO A 423 -18.91 3.18 -19.84
CA PRO A 423 -19.85 4.26 -20.13
C PRO A 423 -19.44 5.09 -21.36
N THR A 424 -18.16 5.07 -21.73
CA THR A 424 -17.61 5.83 -22.85
C THR A 424 -17.80 5.14 -24.19
N SER A 425 -17.57 3.82 -24.26
CA SER A 425 -17.66 3.06 -25.50
C SER A 425 -18.95 2.25 -25.64
N GLY A 426 -19.68 2.04 -24.55
CA GLY A 426 -20.80 1.09 -24.47
C GLY A 426 -20.36 -0.38 -24.56
N ALA A 427 -19.06 -0.66 -24.61
CA ALA A 427 -18.55 -2.03 -24.61
C ALA A 427 -18.87 -2.71 -23.27
N HIS A 428 -19.14 -4.01 -23.32
CA HIS A 428 -19.36 -4.83 -22.13
C HIS A 428 -18.24 -5.84 -21.95
N HIS A 429 -17.78 -5.98 -20.72
CA HIS A 429 -16.90 -7.05 -20.27
C HIS A 429 -17.66 -7.93 -19.28
N THR A 430 -17.61 -9.24 -19.50
CA THR A 430 -18.27 -10.23 -18.64
C THR A 430 -17.22 -10.99 -17.86
N TYR A 431 -17.41 -11.06 -16.54
CA TYR A 431 -16.61 -11.83 -15.60
C TYR A 431 -17.48 -12.93 -15.04
N GLY A 432 -16.96 -14.14 -14.95
CA GLY A 432 -17.71 -15.34 -14.60
C GLY A 432 -17.21 -16.04 -13.33
N PRO A 433 -17.66 -17.28 -13.11
CA PRO A 433 -17.28 -18.08 -11.95
C PRO A 433 -15.76 -18.29 -11.80
N ALA A 434 -15.02 -18.39 -12.90
CA ALA A 434 -13.56 -18.54 -12.87
C ALA A 434 -12.88 -17.29 -12.28
N ASP A 435 -13.30 -16.10 -12.70
CA ASP A 435 -12.78 -14.83 -12.17
C ASP A 435 -13.09 -14.68 -10.68
N ARG A 436 -14.30 -15.09 -10.26
CA ARG A 436 -14.67 -15.14 -8.84
C ARG A 436 -13.76 -16.08 -8.04
N ILE A 437 -13.41 -17.23 -8.58
CA ILE A 437 -12.50 -18.18 -7.91
C ILE A 437 -11.12 -17.55 -7.71
N GLU A 438 -10.59 -16.85 -8.72
CA GLU A 438 -9.30 -16.14 -8.60
C GLU A 438 -9.33 -15.08 -7.49
N VAL A 439 -10.43 -14.32 -7.39
CA VAL A 439 -10.63 -13.37 -6.27
C VAL A 439 -10.59 -14.08 -4.92
N LEU A 440 -11.29 -15.22 -4.79
CA LEU A 440 -11.30 -15.96 -3.52
C LEU A 440 -9.97 -16.63 -3.19
N ILE A 441 -9.20 -17.06 -4.19
CA ILE A 441 -7.82 -17.55 -4.01
C ILE A 441 -6.94 -16.43 -3.46
N GLU A 442 -7.07 -15.22 -3.99
CA GLU A 442 -6.30 -14.06 -3.53
C GLU A 442 -6.67 -13.66 -2.10
N VAL A 443 -7.97 -13.61 -1.78
CA VAL A 443 -8.46 -13.42 -0.41
C VAL A 443 -7.90 -14.51 0.52
N GLY A 444 -7.88 -15.76 0.06
CA GLY A 444 -7.30 -16.90 0.77
C GLY A 444 -5.81 -16.71 1.07
N ARG A 445 -5.06 -16.15 0.13
CA ARG A 445 -3.64 -15.83 0.33
C ARG A 445 -3.44 -14.71 1.36
N HIS A 446 -4.31 -13.70 1.35
CA HIS A 446 -4.28 -12.64 2.37
C HIS A 446 -4.60 -13.19 3.77
N LEU A 447 -5.59 -14.08 3.87
CA LEU A 447 -5.92 -14.74 5.13
C LEU A 447 -4.76 -15.61 5.63
N ALA A 448 -4.19 -16.46 4.78
CA ALA A 448 -3.05 -17.30 5.15
C ALA A 448 -1.85 -16.47 5.64
N TRP A 449 -1.64 -15.28 5.09
CA TRP A 449 -0.60 -14.36 5.56
C TRP A 449 -0.95 -13.73 6.92
N ALA A 450 -2.20 -13.30 7.11
CA ALA A 450 -2.67 -12.80 8.40
C ALA A 450 -2.55 -13.85 9.51
N GLU A 451 -2.79 -15.12 9.17
CA GLU A 451 -2.76 -16.23 10.13
C GLU A 451 -1.38 -16.88 10.33
N ALA A 452 -0.33 -16.39 9.65
CA ALA A 452 1.01 -16.96 9.72
C ALA A 452 1.61 -16.99 11.15
N GLY A 453 1.00 -16.26 12.11
CA GLY A 453 1.34 -16.33 13.53
C GLY A 453 0.26 -16.96 14.44
N SER A 454 -1.01 -16.71 14.17
CA SER A 454 -2.15 -17.20 14.96
C SER A 454 -3.41 -17.15 14.09
N PRO A 455 -4.35 -18.11 14.20
CA PRO A 455 -5.65 -17.97 13.56
C PRO A 455 -6.36 -16.72 14.07
N LEU A 456 -7.26 -16.16 13.25
CA LEU A 456 -8.09 -15.01 13.63
C LEU A 456 -8.81 -15.32 14.94
N TRP A 457 -8.57 -14.50 15.96
CA TRP A 457 -9.26 -14.62 17.24
C TRP A 457 -10.74 -14.22 17.08
N PRO A 458 -11.69 -15.10 17.41
CA PRO A 458 -13.11 -14.84 17.15
C PRO A 458 -13.78 -13.89 18.13
N GLY A 459 -13.07 -13.45 19.18
CA GLY A 459 -13.63 -12.75 20.33
C GLY A 459 -13.71 -13.65 21.57
N ASP A 460 -14.02 -13.03 22.71
CA ASP A 460 -14.26 -13.72 23.98
C ASP A 460 -15.74 -14.02 24.19
N ASP A 461 -16.08 -14.75 25.25
CA ASP A 461 -17.46 -15.02 25.68
C ASP A 461 -18.38 -15.58 24.57
N LEU A 462 -17.82 -16.48 23.74
CA LEU A 462 -18.57 -17.16 22.70
C LEU A 462 -19.63 -18.09 23.29
N LEU A 463 -20.85 -17.99 22.77
CA LEU A 463 -21.94 -18.89 23.11
C LEU A 463 -21.72 -20.27 22.50
N ALA A 464 -22.35 -21.29 23.09
CA ALA A 464 -22.31 -22.64 22.54
C ALA A 464 -22.98 -22.69 21.14
N PRO A 465 -22.38 -23.40 20.16
CA PRO A 465 -23.02 -23.61 18.86
C PRO A 465 -24.38 -24.30 18.99
N LEU A 466 -25.29 -24.04 18.03
CA LEU A 466 -26.53 -24.80 17.90
C LEU A 466 -26.26 -26.18 17.29
N ASP A 467 -26.70 -27.24 17.97
CA ASP A 467 -26.66 -28.64 17.49
C ASP A 467 -27.52 -28.88 16.23
#